data_AF-A0A9X0ME14-F1
#
_entry.id   AF-A0A9X0ME14-F1
#
_cell.length_a   1.000
_cell.length_b   1.000
_cell.length_c   1.000
_cell.angle_alpha   90.00
_cell.angle_beta   90.00
_cell.angle_gamma   90.00
#
_symmetry.space_group_name_H-M   'P 1'
#
loop_
_entity.id
_entity.type
_entity.pdbx_description
1 polymer ?
#
loop_
_entity_poly.entity_id
_entity_poly.type
_entity_poly.pdbx_seq_one_letter_code
_entity_poly.pdbx_strand_id
1 'polypeptide(L)'
;MKINIKVETKNKKYSVGDIIVTNSNETHFIYKDPSTSKYSLLNCSMDTWASGSFETIDKLLEDLRSWTNFKHYPKREYQLELIPMN
;
A
#
# COMPACT_ATOMS: atom_id res chain seq x y z
N MET A 1 -28.24 -5.22 -26.68
CA MET A 1 -28.49 -4.57 -25.38
C MET A 1 -27.16 -4.08 -24.83
N LYS A 2 -27.01 -2.79 -24.53
CA LYS A 2 -25.74 -2.18 -24.08
C LYS A 2 -25.94 -1.74 -22.62
N ILE A 3 -25.38 -2.50 -21.67
CA ILE A 3 -25.47 -2.17 -20.25
C ILE A 3 -24.33 -1.19 -19.96
N ASN A 4 -24.66 0.08 -19.79
CA ASN A 4 -23.71 1.14 -19.46
C ASN A 4 -23.65 1.27 -17.93
N ILE A 5 -22.94 0.35 -17.28
CA ILE A 5 -22.68 0.46 -15.84
C ILE A 5 -21.65 1.57 -15.68
N LYS A 6 -22.08 2.76 -15.23
CA LYS A 6 -21.17 3.73 -14.63
C LYS A 6 -20.68 3.11 -13.33
N VAL A 7 -19.65 2.25 -13.43
CA VAL A 7 -18.86 1.85 -12.28
C VAL A 7 -18.23 3.14 -11.80
N GLU A 8 -18.78 3.73 -10.74
CA GLU A 8 -18.00 4.65 -9.93
C GLU A 8 -16.78 3.84 -9.51
N THR A 9 -15.66 4.07 -10.20
CA THR A 9 -14.35 3.68 -9.71
C THR A 9 -14.25 4.40 -8.39
N LYS A 10 -14.56 3.69 -7.29
CA LYS A 10 -14.19 4.13 -5.95
C LYS A 10 -12.71 4.46 -6.08
N ASN A 11 -12.38 5.74 -6.13
CA ASN A 11 -11.01 6.18 -6.13
C ASN A 11 -10.45 5.63 -4.82
N LYS A 12 -9.74 4.49 -4.91
CA LYS A 12 -9.12 3.87 -3.75
C LYS A 12 -8.14 4.93 -3.28
N LYS A 13 -8.49 5.62 -2.20
CA LYS A 13 -7.69 6.69 -1.65
C LYS A 13 -6.66 6.01 -0.76
N TYR A 14 -5.45 5.88 -1.27
CA TYR A 14 -4.33 5.29 -0.55
C TYR A 14 -3.75 6.32 0.41
N SER A 15 -3.28 5.85 1.56
CA SER A 15 -2.75 6.70 2.62
C SER A 15 -1.54 6.07 3.30
N VAL A 16 -0.68 6.91 3.88
CA VAL A 16 0.42 6.44 4.73
C VAL A 16 -0.14 5.64 5.89
N GLY A 17 0.43 4.46 6.10
CA GLY A 17 -0.01 3.45 7.05
C GLY A 17 -0.83 2.34 6.39
N ASP A 18 -1.44 2.54 5.22
CA ASP A 18 -2.22 1.48 4.57
C ASP A 18 -1.38 0.23 4.30
N ILE A 19 -2.04 -0.94 4.40
CA ILE A 19 -1.40 -2.23 4.15
C ILE A 19 -1.61 -2.64 2.69
N ILE A 20 -0.53 -3.14 2.10
CA ILE A 20 -0.49 -3.75 0.77
C ILE A 20 -0.04 -5.19 0.91
N VAL A 21 -0.83 -6.13 0.39
CA VAL A 21 -0.46 -7.55 0.33
C VAL A 21 -0.28 -7.94 -1.12
N THR A 22 0.95 -8.29 -1.49
CA THR A 22 1.31 -8.72 -2.85
C THR A 22 0.87 -10.17 -3.10
N ASN A 23 0.94 -10.63 -4.36
CA ASN A 23 0.62 -12.02 -4.71
C ASN A 23 1.49 -13.08 -3.99
N SER A 24 2.71 -12.72 -3.57
CA SER A 24 3.58 -13.55 -2.73
C SER A 24 3.07 -13.71 -1.29
N ASN A 25 1.92 -13.11 -0.95
CA ASN A 25 1.35 -13.04 0.39
C ASN A 25 2.24 -12.28 1.39
N GLU A 26 3.16 -11.46 0.87
CA GLU A 26 4.01 -10.59 1.66
C GLU A 26 3.25 -9.30 2.01
N THR A 27 3.33 -8.93 3.28
CA THR A 27 2.63 -7.77 3.84
C THR A 27 3.57 -6.58 3.90
N HIS A 28 3.11 -5.45 3.38
CA HIS A 28 3.86 -4.20 3.30
C HIS A 28 3.03 -3.03 3.80
N PHE A 29 3.71 -1.97 4.23
CA PHE A 29 3.08 -0.71 4.66
C PHE A 29 3.47 0.42 3.73
N ILE A 30 2.50 1.27 3.37
CA ILE A 30 2.81 2.55 2.72
C ILE A 30 3.44 3.46 3.77
N TYR A 31 4.70 3.81 3.56
CA TYR A 31 5.48 4.65 4.45
C TYR A 31 5.84 5.97 3.78
N LYS A 32 5.92 7.04 4.57
CA LYS A 32 6.50 8.32 4.16
C LYS A 32 7.69 8.64 5.04
N ASP A 33 8.86 8.75 4.43
CA ASP A 33 10.10 9.07 5.11
C ASP A 33 10.04 10.52 5.65
N PRO A 34 10.23 10.73 6.96
CA PRO A 34 10.19 12.07 7.54
C PRO A 34 11.36 12.95 7.11
N SER A 35 12.49 12.36 6.72
CA SER A 35 13.70 13.10 6.31
C SER A 35 13.63 13.58 4.87
N THR A 36 13.14 12.74 3.96
CA THR A 36 13.09 13.04 2.51
C THR A 36 11.69 13.41 2.02
N SER A 37 10.65 13.18 2.83
CA SER A 37 9.24 13.27 2.44
C SER A 37 8.80 12.34 1.30
N LYS A 38 9.64 11.36 0.93
CA LYS A 38 9.34 10.38 -0.13
C LYS A 38 8.53 9.20 0.40
N TYR A 39 7.83 8.53 -0.51
CA TYR A 39 6.98 7.38 -0.25
C TYR A 39 7.65 6.08 -0.69
N SER A 40 7.53 5.04 0.13
CA SER A 40 8.05 3.70 -0.14
C SER A 40 7.15 2.64 0.49
N LEU A 41 7.30 1.38 0.09
CA LEU A 41 6.78 0.23 0.83
C LEU A 41 7.83 -0.21 1.86
N LEU A 42 7.38 -0.34 3.10
CA LEU A 42 8.14 -0.96 4.18
C LEU A 42 7.68 -2.41 4.35
N ASN A 43 8.58 -3.35 4.62
CA ASN A 43 8.18 -4.72 4.92
C ASN A 43 7.43 -4.82 6.27
N CYS A 44 6.87 -6.00 6.57
CA CYS A 44 6.10 -6.22 7.80
C CYS A 44 6.91 -6.04 9.09
N SER A 45 8.21 -6.36 9.05
CA SER A 45 9.15 -6.18 10.18
C SER A 45 9.60 -4.74 10.37
N MET A 46 9.25 -3.84 9.44
CA MET A 46 9.64 -2.43 9.43
C MET A 46 11.16 -2.18 9.41
N ASP A 47 11.95 -3.12 8.93
CA ASP A 47 13.43 -3.06 8.94
C ASP A 47 14.03 -2.81 7.56
N THR A 48 13.28 -3.06 6.48
CA THR A 48 13.77 -2.98 5.11
C THR A 48 12.72 -2.42 4.16
N TRP A 49 13.22 -1.74 3.11
CA TRP A 49 12.41 -1.22 2.02
C TRP A 49 12.06 -2.34 1.03
N ALA A 50 10.78 -2.46 0.70
CA ALA A 50 10.28 -3.40 -0.30
C ALA A 50 10.04 -2.75 -1.68
N SER A 51 10.34 -1.45 -1.81
CA SER A 51 10.27 -0.70 -3.06
C SER A 51 11.34 0.38 -3.12
N GLY A 52 11.44 1.06 -4.27
CA GLY A 52 12.13 2.34 -4.36
C GLY A 52 11.44 3.46 -3.56
N SER A 53 11.96 4.69 -3.71
CA SER A 53 11.42 5.89 -3.08
C SER A 53 10.85 6.86 -4.11
N PHE A 54 9.64 7.34 -3.87
CA PHE A 54 8.85 8.08 -4.85
C PHE A 54 8.33 9.40 -4.27
N GLU A 55 8.20 10.42 -5.13
CA GLU A 55 7.72 11.75 -4.70
C GLU A 55 6.23 11.77 -4.32
N THR A 56 5.44 10.82 -4.84
CA THR A 56 3.99 10.72 -4.56
C THR A 56 3.57 9.26 -4.38
N ILE A 57 2.48 9.05 -3.62
CA ILE A 57 1.86 7.73 -3.48
C ILE A 57 1.40 7.19 -4.85
N ASP A 58 0.92 8.05 -5.74
CA ASP A 58 0.50 7.62 -7.08
C ASP A 58 1.64 7.01 -7.88
N LYS A 59 2.85 7.60 -7.83
CA LYS A 59 4.04 7.05 -8.48
C LYS A 59 4.47 5.72 -7.87
N LEU A 60 4.41 5.59 -6.54
CA LEU A 60 4.66 4.33 -5.85
C LEU A 60 3.68 3.23 -6.32
N LEU A 61 2.41 3.57 -6.46
CA LEU A 61 1.38 2.61 -6.89
C LEU A 61 1.43 2.30 -8.37
N GLU A 62 1.83 3.26 -9.21
CA GLU A 62 2.09 3.03 -10.63
C GLU A 62 3.23 2.03 -10.81
N ASP A 63 4.34 2.23 -10.10
CA ASP A 63 5.45 1.27 -10.04
C ASP A 63 4.95 -0.11 -9.57
N LEU A 64 4.28 -0.18 -8.42
CA LEU A 64 3.77 -1.43 -7.86
C LEU A 64 2.86 -2.19 -8.85
N ARG A 65 1.94 -1.50 -9.52
CA ARG A 65 1.04 -2.11 -10.53
C ARG A 65 1.75 -2.61 -11.76
N SER A 66 2.93 -2.07 -12.08
CA SER A 66 3.70 -2.47 -13.26
C SER A 66 4.30 -3.88 -13.14
N TRP A 67 4.56 -4.34 -11.91
CA TRP A 67 5.25 -5.62 -11.67
C TRP A 67 4.46 -6.62 -10.81
N THR A 68 3.38 -6.23 -10.13
CA THR A 68 2.56 -7.18 -9.36
C THR A 68 1.10 -6.79 -9.21
N ASN A 69 0.24 -7.79 -8.96
CA ASN A 69 -1.09 -7.55 -8.43
C ASN A 69 -1.03 -7.54 -6.90
N PHE A 70 -1.93 -6.79 -6.28
CA PHE A 70 -1.95 -6.67 -4.83
C PHE A 70 -3.36 -6.40 -4.29
N LYS A 71 -3.55 -6.76 -3.02
CA LYS A 71 -4.69 -6.37 -2.20
C LYS A 71 -4.30 -5.14 -1.39
N HIS A 72 -5.28 -4.27 -1.17
CA HIS A 72 -5.12 -3.04 -0.40
C HIS A 72 -6.09 -3.07 0.78
N TYR A 73 -5.56 -2.79 1.96
CA TYR A 73 -6.29 -2.70 3.21
C TYR A 73 -6.07 -1.28 3.77
N PRO A 74 -7.12 -0.43 3.77
CA PRO A 74 -7.02 0.92 4.30
C PRO A 74 -6.83 0.91 5.82
N LYS A 75 -5.96 1.78 6.35
CA LYS A 75 -5.69 1.84 7.80
C LYS A 75 -6.88 2.14 8.69
N ARG A 76 -7.92 2.74 8.13
CA ARG A 76 -9.18 3.03 8.83
C ARG A 76 -10.05 1.78 9.04
N GLU A 77 -9.72 0.67 8.38
CA GLU A 77 -10.51 -0.57 8.37
C GLU A 77 -9.88 -1.65 9.26
N TYR A 78 -8.76 -1.37 9.92
CA TYR A 78 -8.12 -2.28 10.85
C TYR A 78 -7.48 -1.53 12.03
N GLN A 79 -7.17 -2.28 13.07
CA GLN A 79 -6.38 -1.83 14.20
C GLN A 79 -5.15 -2.74 14.32
N LEU A 80 -3.97 -2.16 14.47
CA LEU A 80 -2.76 -2.92 14.77
C LEU A 80 -2.71 -3.17 16.27
N GLU A 81 -2.51 -4.43 16.64
CA GLU A 81 -2.34 -4.85 18.02
C GLU A 81 -0.89 -5.27 18.26
N LEU A 82 -0.32 -4.84 19.39
CA LEU A 82 0.99 -5.31 19.84
C LEU A 82 0.80 -6.64 20.57
N ILE A 83 1.25 -7.72 19.94
CA ILE A 83 1.18 -9.06 20.52
C ILE A 83 2.55 -9.39 21.11
N PRO A 84 2.67 -9.69 22.42
CA PRO A 84 3.91 -10.16 23.03
C PRO A 84 4.37 -11.46 22.36
N MET A 85 5.66 -11.55 22.02
CA MET A 85 6.26 -12.83 21.66
C MET A 85 6.49 -13.63 22.95
N ASN A 86 5.86 -14.80 23.05
CA ASN A 86 6.08 -15.80 24.12
C ASN A 86 7.31 -16.66 23.83
#